data_AF-A0A7W0T0B2-F1
#
_entry.id   AF-A0A7W0T0B2-F1
#
_cell.length_a   1.000
_cell.length_b   1.000
_cell.length_c   1.000
_cell.angle_alpha   90.00
_cell.angle_beta   90.00
_cell.angle_gamma   90.00
#
_symmetry.space_group_name_H-M   'P 1'
#
loop_
_entity.id
_entity.type
_entity.pdbx_description
1 polymer ?
#
loop_
_entity_poly.entity_id
_entity_poly.type
_entity_poly.pdbx_seq_one_letter_code
_entity_poly.pdbx_strand_id
1 'polypeptide(L)'
;MAFWNDSRDYLVDALVRLKTAGCDVRILSSTSITSDGVKAKLRGAFSTDEARFPPHLHSKYLFVDGGYLGTQRKLVWTGSHNWVYGSIRTNEETILRIDDPTVFAGFDANWNHIWSTSTP
;
A
#
# COMPACT_ATOMS: atom_id res chain seq x y z
N MET A 1 0.76 0.70 3.41
CA MET A 1 1.63 1.51 4.31
C MET A 1 0.87 1.81 5.59
N ALA A 2 1.54 1.85 6.73
CA ALA A 2 0.88 2.07 8.01
C ALA A 2 0.24 3.46 8.11
N PHE A 3 1.03 4.53 7.97
CA PHE A 3 0.53 5.91 7.98
C PHE A 3 0.47 6.43 6.54
N TRP A 4 -0.69 6.98 6.16
CA TRP A 4 -0.91 7.72 4.94
C TRP A 4 -1.75 8.96 5.20
N ASN A 5 -1.28 10.14 4.78
CA ASN A 5 -2.06 11.37 4.91
C ASN A 5 -2.20 12.16 3.60
N ASP A 6 -2.99 13.23 3.65
CA ASP A 6 -3.40 14.03 2.50
C ASP A 6 -2.23 14.67 1.75
N SER A 7 -1.06 14.82 2.38
CA SER A 7 0.15 15.32 1.71
C SER A 7 0.67 14.40 0.61
N ARG A 8 0.18 13.15 0.55
CA ARG A 8 0.49 12.18 -0.51
C ARG A 8 -0.76 11.50 -1.05
N ASP A 9 -1.87 12.21 -1.11
CA ASP A 9 -3.12 11.72 -1.69
C ASP A 9 -3.01 11.37 -3.19
N TYR A 10 -2.08 11.99 -3.92
CA TYR A 10 -1.76 11.68 -5.33
C TYR A 10 -1.37 10.21 -5.56
N LEU A 11 -0.93 9.50 -4.51
CA LEU A 11 -0.68 8.07 -4.59
C LEU A 11 -1.99 7.29 -4.78
N VAL A 12 -3.12 7.77 -4.25
CA VAL A 12 -4.44 7.18 -4.52
C VAL A 12 -4.71 7.30 -6.02
N ASP A 13 -4.49 8.46 -6.61
CA ASP A 13 -4.72 8.69 -8.05
C ASP A 13 -3.85 7.76 -8.91
N ALA A 14 -2.62 7.45 -8.48
CA ALA A 14 -1.78 6.46 -9.15
C ALA A 14 -2.35 5.03 -9.07
N LEU A 15 -2.87 4.62 -7.90
CA LEU A 15 -3.53 3.33 -7.75
C LEU A 15 -4.82 3.26 -8.59
N VAL A 16 -5.60 4.35 -8.65
CA VAL A 16 -6.82 4.42 -9.48
C VAL A 16 -6.49 4.24 -10.95
N ARG A 17 -5.39 4.84 -11.43
CA ARG A 17 -4.92 4.61 -12.81
C ARG A 17 -4.59 3.15 -13.08
N LEU A 18 -3.91 2.46 -12.15
CA LEU A 18 -3.62 1.03 -12.28
C LEU A 18 -4.89 0.19 -12.31
N LYS A 19 -5.84 0.44 -11.39
CA LYS A 19 -7.14 -0.26 -11.37
C LYS A 19 -7.92 -0.02 -12.67
N THR A 20 -7.96 1.22 -13.15
CA THR A 20 -8.65 1.57 -14.41
C THR A 20 -7.99 0.92 -15.62
N ALA A 21 -6.67 0.68 -15.57
CA ALA A 21 -5.94 -0.07 -16.59
C ALA A 21 -6.14 -1.60 -16.50
N GLY A 22 -6.95 -2.09 -15.56
CA GLY A 22 -7.28 -3.51 -15.40
C GLY A 22 -6.40 -4.28 -14.42
N CYS A 23 -5.52 -3.60 -13.67
CA CYS A 23 -4.76 -4.26 -12.60
C CYS A 23 -5.65 -4.61 -11.41
N ASP A 24 -5.42 -5.76 -10.79
CA ASP A 24 -5.93 -6.07 -9.45
C ASP A 24 -5.16 -5.21 -8.43
N VAL A 25 -5.87 -4.30 -7.75
CA VAL A 25 -5.29 -3.37 -6.78
C VAL A 25 -6.08 -3.47 -5.50
N ARG A 26 -5.44 -4.02 -4.46
CA ARG A 26 -6.02 -4.18 -3.12
C ARG A 26 -5.26 -3.34 -2.11
N ILE A 27 -5.98 -2.78 -1.15
CA ILE A 27 -5.49 -1.78 -0.23
C ILE A 27 -5.90 -2.15 1.19
N LEU A 28 -4.91 -2.29 2.07
CA LEU A 28 -5.12 -2.32 3.51
C LEU A 28 -4.80 -0.92 4.05
N SER A 29 -5.78 -0.28 4.67
CA SER A 29 -5.64 1.06 5.27
C SER A 29 -6.09 1.08 6.73
N SER A 30 -5.41 1.89 7.55
CA SER A 30 -5.80 2.05 8.95
C SER A 30 -6.97 3.01 9.07
N THR A 31 -7.93 2.69 9.95
CA THR A 31 -9.00 3.63 10.31
C THR A 31 -8.51 4.82 11.12
N SER A 32 -7.42 4.65 11.88
CA SER A 32 -6.99 5.62 12.90
C SER A 32 -5.83 6.50 12.45
N ILE A 33 -4.96 5.98 11.59
CA ILE A 33 -3.75 6.69 11.11
C ILE A 33 -3.77 6.92 9.60
N THR A 34 -4.94 6.87 8.95
CA THR A 34 -5.12 7.39 7.60
C THR A 34 -5.92 8.69 7.69
N SER A 35 -5.53 9.75 6.98
CA SER A 35 -6.30 11.01 6.98
C SER A 35 -7.64 10.88 6.26
N ASP A 36 -8.57 11.77 6.56
CA ASP A 36 -9.92 11.68 6.03
C ASP A 36 -10.02 11.97 4.52
N GLY A 37 -9.16 12.83 3.97
CA GLY A 37 -9.09 13.06 2.52
C GLY A 37 -8.68 11.79 1.76
N VAL A 38 -7.62 11.12 2.21
CA VAL A 38 -7.19 9.81 1.67
C VAL A 38 -8.30 8.77 1.83
N LYS A 39 -8.92 8.63 3.01
CA LYS A 39 -10.04 7.69 3.21
C LYS A 39 -11.20 7.97 2.26
N ALA A 40 -11.55 9.22 2.04
CA ALA A 40 -12.64 9.60 1.14
C ALA A 40 -12.32 9.21 -0.31
N LYS A 41 -11.10 9.47 -0.79
CA LYS A 41 -10.66 9.04 -2.13
C LYS A 41 -10.65 7.52 -2.27
N LEU A 42 -10.14 6.80 -1.27
CA LEU A 42 -10.09 5.34 -1.28
C LEU A 42 -11.50 4.73 -1.33
N ARG A 43 -12.43 5.21 -0.49
CA ARG A 43 -13.84 4.76 -0.53
C ARG A 43 -14.48 4.99 -1.90
N GLY A 44 -14.18 6.12 -2.53
CA GLY A 44 -14.74 6.45 -3.85
C GLY A 44 -14.25 5.54 -4.97
N ALA A 45 -13.03 4.98 -4.86
CA ALA A 45 -12.41 4.23 -5.96
C ALA A 45 -12.16 2.73 -5.68
N PHE A 46 -12.16 2.32 -4.41
CA PHE A 46 -11.76 0.97 -3.95
C PHE A 46 -12.74 0.40 -2.93
N SER A 47 -14.03 0.73 -2.97
CA SER A 47 -15.00 0.30 -1.95
C SER A 47 -15.07 -1.22 -1.70
N THR A 48 -14.70 -2.06 -2.66
CA THR A 48 -14.62 -3.53 -2.52
C THR A 48 -13.19 -4.07 -2.38
N ASP A 49 -12.20 -3.22 -2.64
CA ASP A 49 -10.78 -3.58 -2.72
C ASP A 49 -9.96 -2.84 -1.64
N GLU A 50 -10.63 -2.16 -0.73
CA GLU A 50 -10.10 -1.61 0.50
C GLU A 50 -10.63 -2.47 1.66
N ALA A 51 -9.73 -2.94 2.52
CA ALA A 51 -10.13 -3.47 3.81
C ALA A 51 -9.47 -2.67 4.93
N ARG A 52 -10.20 -2.54 6.04
CA ARG A 52 -9.84 -1.67 7.16
C ARG A 52 -9.30 -2.49 8.32
N PHE A 53 -8.30 -1.95 9.00
CA PHE A 53 -7.68 -2.61 10.16
C PHE A 53 -7.53 -1.67 11.37
N PRO A 54 -7.55 -2.21 12.61
CA PRO A 54 -7.38 -1.45 13.86
C PRO A 54 -5.95 -0.87 14.01
N PRO A 55 -5.71 0.13 14.88
CA PRO A 55 -4.48 0.95 14.89
C PRO A 55 -3.13 0.22 15.06
N HIS A 56 -3.12 -1.08 15.36
CA HIS A 56 -1.90 -1.83 15.69
C HIS A 56 -1.12 -2.36 14.48
N LEU A 57 -1.70 -2.44 13.28
CA LEU A 57 -0.95 -2.87 12.11
C LEU A 57 -0.04 -1.72 11.63
N HIS A 58 1.25 -1.86 11.93
CA HIS A 58 2.28 -0.86 11.66
C HIS A 58 3.21 -1.26 10.50
N SER A 59 2.84 -2.30 9.74
CA SER A 59 3.60 -2.75 8.57
C SER A 59 3.57 -1.73 7.44
N LYS A 60 4.70 -1.58 6.75
CA LYS A 60 4.89 -0.60 5.69
C LYS A 60 5.47 -1.28 4.48
N TYR A 61 4.58 -1.78 3.63
CA TYR A 61 4.99 -2.37 2.37
C TYR A 61 3.96 -2.14 1.27
N LEU A 62 4.46 -2.27 0.03
CA LEU A 62 3.76 -2.36 -1.24
C LEU A 62 4.46 -3.48 -2.02
N PHE A 63 3.71 -4.34 -2.70
CA PHE A 63 4.30 -5.33 -3.58
C PHE A 63 3.54 -5.40 -4.91
N VAL A 64 4.24 -5.80 -5.96
CA VAL A 64 3.73 -5.81 -7.34
C VAL A 64 4.15 -7.13 -7.99
N ASP A 65 3.17 -7.90 -8.45
CA ASP A 65 3.36 -8.97 -9.45
C ASP A 65 2.85 -8.44 -10.79
N GLY A 66 3.75 -7.98 -11.65
CA GLY A 66 3.34 -7.29 -12.86
C GLY A 66 4.49 -6.70 -13.67
N GLY A 67 4.11 -6.02 -14.75
CA GLY A 67 5.05 -5.30 -15.61
C GLY A 67 5.74 -4.15 -14.88
N TYR A 68 7.06 -4.24 -14.75
CA TYR A 68 7.92 -3.18 -14.23
C TYR A 68 9.14 -3.01 -15.14
N LEU A 69 9.36 -1.76 -15.60
CA LEU A 69 10.42 -1.42 -16.55
C LEU A 69 10.45 -2.34 -17.80
N GLY A 70 9.26 -2.65 -18.34
CA GLY A 70 9.11 -3.45 -19.56
C GLY A 70 9.20 -4.97 -19.35
N THR A 71 9.26 -5.44 -18.10
CA THR A 71 9.42 -6.87 -17.80
C THR A 71 8.52 -7.33 -16.67
N GLN A 72 8.04 -8.57 -16.69
CA GLN A 72 7.31 -9.14 -15.55
C GLN A 72 8.25 -9.27 -14.34
N ARG A 73 7.84 -8.75 -13.19
CA ARG A 73 8.61 -8.78 -11.94
C ARG A 73 7.72 -9.02 -10.74
N LYS A 74 8.32 -9.57 -9.69
CA LYS A 74 7.74 -9.72 -8.35
C LYS A 74 8.54 -8.87 -7.38
N LEU A 75 8.07 -7.65 -7.16
CA LEU A 75 8.80 -6.62 -6.41
C LEU A 75 8.14 -6.35 -5.08
N VAL A 76 8.96 -6.10 -4.06
CA VAL A 76 8.52 -5.60 -2.77
C VAL A 76 9.23 -4.28 -2.49
N TRP A 77 8.46 -3.27 -2.10
CA TRP A 77 8.96 -2.08 -1.43
C TRP A 77 8.56 -2.15 0.04
N THR A 78 9.54 -2.05 0.93
CA THR A 78 9.31 -2.10 2.38
C THR A 78 10.36 -1.27 3.12
N GLY A 79 10.10 -0.93 4.38
CA GLY A 79 11.04 -0.20 5.23
C GLY A 79 10.34 0.59 6.32
N SER A 80 10.94 1.70 6.73
CA SER A 80 10.42 2.58 7.79
C SER A 80 9.48 3.67 7.25
N HIS A 81 9.58 3.96 5.95
CA HIS A 81 8.92 5.09 5.28
C HIS A 81 7.40 5.01 5.38
N ASN A 82 6.74 6.14 5.62
CA ASN A 82 5.28 6.26 5.53
C ASN A 82 4.86 7.06 4.30
N TRP A 83 3.58 6.99 3.92
CA TRP A 83 3.04 7.83 2.84
C TRP A 83 2.61 9.20 3.36
N VAL A 84 3.59 9.95 3.87
CA VAL A 84 3.44 11.32 4.37
C VAL A 84 4.62 12.18 3.90
N TYR A 85 4.44 13.49 3.83
CA TYR A 85 5.48 14.45 3.41
C TYR A 85 6.73 14.38 4.29
N GLY A 86 6.55 14.25 5.61
CA GLY A 86 7.66 14.16 6.56
C GLY A 86 8.63 13.01 6.25
N SER A 87 8.11 11.84 5.88
CA SER A 87 8.96 10.71 5.50
C SER A 87 9.83 10.98 4.27
N ILE A 88 9.45 11.91 3.39
CA ILE A 88 10.27 12.27 2.20
C ILE A 88 11.30 13.36 2.52
N ARG A 89 11.01 14.26 3.46
CA ARG A 89 11.73 15.54 3.57
C ARG A 89 12.40 15.80 4.91
N THR A 90 11.93 15.17 5.98
CA THR A 90 12.35 15.52 7.35
C THR A 90 12.77 14.31 8.17
N ASN A 91 12.11 13.17 7.99
CA ASN A 91 12.43 11.98 8.75
C ASN A 91 13.60 11.22 8.10
N GLU A 92 14.36 10.54 8.93
CA GLU A 92 15.35 9.56 8.50
C GLU A 92 14.62 8.25 8.21
N GLU A 93 14.43 7.97 6.92
CA GLU A 93 13.67 6.83 6.45
C GLU A 93 14.50 5.99 5.49
N THR A 94 14.24 4.68 5.46
CA THR A 94 14.80 3.78 4.46
C THR A 94 13.69 3.03 3.75
N ILE A 95 13.82 2.90 2.43
CA ILE A 95 13.01 2.01 1.59
C ILE A 95 13.94 1.03 0.90
N LEU A 96 13.66 -0.25 1.04
CA LEU A 96 14.26 -1.33 0.27
C LEU A 96 13.34 -1.66 -0.89
N ARG A 97 13.90 -1.75 -2.10
CA ARG A 97 13.27 -2.43 -3.24
C ARG A 97 13.91 -3.79 -3.38
N ILE A 98 13.13 -4.83 -3.22
CA ILE A 98 13.59 -6.22 -3.25
C ILE A 98 12.95 -6.90 -4.46
N ASP A 99 13.79 -7.45 -5.33
CA ASP A 99 13.41 -8.24 -6.52
C ASP A 99 13.80 -9.70 -6.27
N ASP A 100 13.04 -10.36 -5.40
CA ASP A 100 13.25 -11.74 -5.00
C ASP A 100 11.88 -12.44 -4.83
N PRO A 101 11.60 -13.52 -5.57
CA PRO A 101 10.30 -14.18 -5.55
C PRO A 101 9.99 -14.86 -4.21
N THR A 102 10.99 -15.26 -3.43
CA THR A 102 10.82 -15.86 -2.10
C THR A 102 10.39 -14.79 -1.10
N VAL A 103 11.06 -13.62 -1.13
CA VAL A 103 10.67 -12.47 -0.30
C VAL A 103 9.26 -12.02 -0.65
N PHE A 104 8.96 -11.90 -1.95
CA PHE A 104 7.60 -11.58 -2.42
C PHE A 104 6.56 -12.54 -1.84
N ALA A 105 6.80 -13.86 -1.94
CA ALA A 105 5.86 -14.86 -1.44
C ALA A 105 5.60 -14.73 0.07
N GLY A 106 6.62 -14.36 0.86
CA GLY A 106 6.45 -14.09 2.29
C GLY A 106 5.53 -12.88 2.58
N PHE A 107 5.69 -11.79 1.82
CA PHE A 107 4.84 -10.61 1.95
C PHE A 107 3.40 -10.88 1.47
N ASP A 108 3.24 -11.62 0.38
CA ASP A 108 1.92 -12.04 -0.14
C ASP A 108 1.19 -12.95 0.86
N ALA A 109 1.87 -13.94 1.44
CA ALA A 109 1.29 -14.79 2.48
C ALA A 109 0.83 -13.99 3.71
N ASN A 110 1.66 -13.06 4.19
CA ASN A 110 1.31 -12.18 5.30
C ASN A 110 0.15 -11.23 4.94
N TRP A 111 0.12 -10.68 3.73
CA TRP A 111 -0.98 -9.86 3.24
C TRP A 111 -2.30 -10.63 3.26
N ASN A 112 -2.31 -11.83 2.68
CA ASN A 112 -3.49 -12.69 2.62
C ASN A 112 -3.99 -13.08 4.02
N HIS A 113 -3.07 -13.33 4.97
CA HIS A 113 -3.43 -13.55 6.36
C HIS A 113 -4.16 -12.33 6.97
N ILE A 114 -3.59 -11.13 6.83
CA ILE A 114 -4.22 -9.91 7.35
C ILE A 114 -5.55 -9.64 6.65
N TRP A 115 -5.60 -9.76 5.32
CA TRP A 115 -6.80 -9.56 4.53
C TRP A 115 -7.95 -10.47 4.98
N SER A 116 -7.66 -11.77 5.21
CA SER A 116 -8.67 -12.75 5.66
C SER A 116 -9.26 -12.47 7.04
N THR A 117 -8.58 -11.67 7.86
CA THR A 117 -9.02 -11.30 9.23
C THR A 117 -9.55 -9.87 9.30
N SER A 118 -9.50 -9.12 8.20
CA SER A 118 -9.93 -7.74 8.12
C SER A 118 -11.42 -7.62 7.82
N THR A 119 -12.01 -6.50 8.23
CA THR A 119 -13.39 -6.14 7.89
C THR A 119 -13.40 -5.36 6.57
N PRO A 120 -14.37 -5.62 5.67
CA PRO A 120 -14.65 -4.75 4.53
C PRO A 120 -14.85 -3.29 4.97
#